data_AF-A0A260ZXY8-F1
#
_entry.id   AF-A0A260ZXY8-F1
#
_cell.length_a   1.000
_cell.length_b   1.000
_cell.length_c   1.000
_cell.angle_alpha   90.00
_cell.angle_beta   90.00
_cell.angle_gamma   90.00
#
_symmetry.space_group_name_H-M   'P 1'
#
loop_
_entity.id
_entity.type
_entity.pdbx_description
1 polymer ?
#
loop_
_entity_poly.entity_id
_entity_poly.type
_entity_poly.pdbx_seq_one_letter_code
_entity_poly.pdbx_strand_id
1 'polypeptide(L)'
;MSFKQKRLLSEPIHEFAICVAPLYGKEPKWIQIVEFIEHHKMEGATLFYFHIGNISDYDRKVLDECENNGDIEVKVLQEKYDRPFYAWQLIEIQDCHMRAKYHSKWTAFIDIDERISITQNGRILDFLNSEDNGKVAEIQMPILNIPKYEDAPLRYQNEGQVRKERISN
;
A
#
# COMPACT_ATOMS: atom_id res chain seq x y z
N MET A 1 21.71 -29.68 2.98
CA MET A 1 20.34 -29.77 3.52
C MET A 1 19.64 -28.47 3.17
N SER A 2 18.75 -28.46 2.18
CA SER A 2 18.06 -27.24 1.72
C SER A 2 16.82 -27.04 2.59
N PHE A 3 16.82 -26.01 3.43
CA PHE A 3 15.62 -25.54 4.09
C PHE A 3 14.75 -24.81 3.06
N LYS A 4 13.96 -25.56 2.28
CA LYS A 4 12.85 -24.96 1.55
C LYS A 4 11.76 -24.64 2.56
N GLN A 5 11.59 -23.38 2.89
CA GLN A 5 10.45 -22.91 3.66
C GLN A 5 9.18 -23.29 2.89
N LYS A 6 8.46 -24.32 3.36
CA LYS A 6 7.21 -24.75 2.75
C LYS A 6 6.18 -23.62 2.96
N ARG A 7 5.81 -22.95 1.86
CA ARG A 7 4.58 -22.17 1.81
C ARG A 7 3.41 -23.10 2.13
N LEU A 8 2.38 -22.57 2.80
CA LEU A 8 1.21 -23.37 3.18
C LEU A 8 0.38 -23.76 1.95
N LEU A 9 0.42 -22.91 0.90
CA LEU A 9 -0.14 -23.15 -0.42
C LEU A 9 0.97 -23.46 -1.43
N SER A 10 0.68 -24.33 -2.40
CA SER A 10 1.61 -24.68 -3.49
C SER A 10 1.89 -23.50 -4.41
N GLU A 11 0.91 -22.61 -4.59
CA GLU A 11 0.99 -21.36 -5.33
C GLU A 11 0.44 -20.22 -4.46
N PRO A 12 1.04 -19.02 -4.52
CA PRO A 12 0.53 -17.86 -3.79
C PRO A 12 -0.82 -17.42 -4.38
N ILE A 13 -1.72 -16.93 -3.53
CA ILE A 13 -3.00 -16.34 -3.96
C ILE A 13 -2.73 -15.00 -4.66
N HIS A 14 -1.76 -14.25 -4.14
CA HIS A 14 -1.35 -12.94 -4.65
C HIS A 14 0.14 -12.96 -5.01
N GLU A 15 0.49 -12.59 -6.23
CA GLU A 15 1.92 -12.48 -6.59
C GLU A 15 2.57 -11.27 -5.89
N PHE A 16 1.81 -10.19 -5.71
CA PHE A 16 2.29 -8.98 -5.05
C PHE A 16 1.15 -8.33 -4.25
N ALA A 17 1.41 -8.11 -2.95
CA ALA A 17 0.52 -7.41 -2.03
C ALA A 17 1.25 -6.27 -1.33
N ILE A 18 0.52 -5.23 -0.95
CA ILE A 18 1.12 -4.03 -0.36
C ILE A 18 0.57 -3.80 1.05
N CYS A 19 1.48 -3.60 1.98
CA CYS A 19 1.26 -3.14 3.33
C CYS A 19 1.34 -1.61 3.34
N VAL A 20 0.21 -0.95 3.53
CA VAL A 20 0.14 0.50 3.53
C VAL A 20 0.38 1.00 4.94
N ALA A 21 1.31 1.94 5.09
CA ALA A 21 1.59 2.51 6.39
C ALA A 21 0.32 3.13 7.01
N PRO A 22 0.20 3.12 8.35
CA PRO A 22 -1.06 3.43 8.99
C PRO A 22 -1.60 4.84 8.70
N LEU A 23 -2.89 4.93 8.39
CA LEU A 23 -3.56 6.20 8.15
C LEU A 23 -4.17 6.77 9.44
N TYR A 24 -3.79 8.00 9.75
CA TYR A 24 -4.26 8.77 10.89
C TYR A 24 -4.38 10.25 10.54
N GLY A 25 -5.23 10.95 11.29
CA GLY A 25 -5.37 12.40 11.22
C GLY A 25 -6.60 12.83 10.42
N LYS A 26 -6.75 14.16 10.30
CA LYS A 26 -7.90 14.78 9.63
C LYS A 26 -7.54 15.42 8.29
N GLU A 27 -6.30 15.29 7.86
CA GLU A 27 -5.87 15.72 6.54
C GLU A 27 -6.63 14.90 5.49
N PRO A 28 -7.16 15.53 4.43
CA PRO A 28 -7.83 14.80 3.36
C PRO A 28 -6.84 13.88 2.64
N LYS A 29 -7.15 12.58 2.55
CA LYS A 29 -6.31 11.59 1.86
C LYS A 29 -7.04 10.85 0.74
N TRP A 30 -8.32 11.14 0.52
CA TRP A 30 -9.18 10.44 -0.43
C TRP A 30 -8.57 10.29 -1.83
N ILE A 31 -7.93 11.35 -2.35
CA ILE A 31 -7.32 11.29 -3.68
C ILE A 31 -6.03 10.49 -3.67
N GLN A 32 -5.23 10.60 -2.60
CA GLN A 32 -4.01 9.82 -2.42
C GLN A 32 -4.33 8.33 -2.29
N ILE A 33 -5.42 7.96 -1.60
CA ILE A 33 -5.91 6.58 -1.48
C ILE A 33 -6.22 6.00 -2.85
N VAL A 34 -7.03 6.70 -3.65
CA VAL A 34 -7.42 6.24 -4.99
C VAL A 34 -6.20 6.13 -5.90
N GLU A 35 -5.36 7.17 -5.95
CA GLU A 35 -4.16 7.17 -6.77
C GLU A 35 -3.17 6.09 -6.35
N PHE A 36 -3.02 5.84 -5.05
CA PHE A 36 -2.11 4.82 -4.54
C PHE A 36 -2.56 3.42 -4.98
N ILE A 37 -3.84 3.10 -4.81
CA ILE A 37 -4.40 1.80 -5.18
C ILE A 37 -4.27 1.60 -6.70
N GLU A 38 -4.72 2.57 -7.50
CA GLU A 38 -4.71 2.46 -8.96
C GLU A 38 -3.29 2.41 -9.53
N HIS A 39 -2.37 3.23 -9.02
CA HIS A 39 -0.96 3.19 -9.41
C HIS A 39 -0.37 1.80 -9.22
N HIS A 40 -0.50 1.26 -8.01
CA HIS A 40 0.13 -0.01 -7.70
C HIS A 40 -0.58 -1.21 -8.33
N LYS A 41 -1.89 -1.11 -8.65
CA LYS A 41 -2.58 -2.09 -9.51
C LYS A 41 -1.95 -2.14 -10.90
N MET A 42 -1.62 -0.98 -11.50
CA MET A 42 -0.89 -0.94 -12.78
C MET A 42 0.51 -1.58 -12.67
N GLU A 43 1.15 -1.44 -11.52
CA GLU A 43 2.45 -2.07 -11.21
C GLU A 43 2.32 -3.58 -10.88
N GLY A 44 1.10 -4.11 -10.79
CA GLY A 44 0.83 -5.55 -10.61
C GLY A 44 0.50 -5.98 -9.19
N ALA A 45 0.26 -5.05 -8.27
CA ALA A 45 -0.31 -5.37 -6.96
C ALA A 45 -1.76 -5.86 -7.09
N THR A 46 -2.12 -6.84 -6.27
CA THR A 46 -3.46 -7.47 -6.32
C THR A 46 -4.19 -7.44 -4.99
N LEU A 47 -3.54 -6.96 -3.94
CA LEU A 47 -4.13 -6.83 -2.61
C LEU A 47 -3.42 -5.73 -1.83
N PHE A 48 -4.20 -4.95 -1.08
CA PHE A 48 -3.69 -3.89 -0.23
C PHE A 48 -4.20 -4.06 1.20
N TYR A 49 -3.30 -3.95 2.16
CA TYR A 49 -3.62 -3.90 3.57
C TYR A 49 -3.59 -2.46 4.05
N PHE A 50 -4.75 -1.95 4.44
CA PHE A 50 -4.88 -0.64 5.05
C PHE A 50 -5.11 -0.80 6.55
N HIS A 51 -4.24 -0.17 7.35
CA HIS A 51 -4.45 -0.02 8.78
C HIS A 51 -4.83 1.41 9.08
N ILE A 52 -5.99 1.62 9.70
CA ILE A 52 -6.55 2.96 9.92
C ILE A 52 -6.80 3.19 11.40
N GLY A 53 -6.50 4.39 11.88
CA GLY A 53 -7.01 4.89 13.15
C GLY A 53 -8.14 5.88 12.96
N ASN A 54 -7.99 7.05 13.58
CA ASN A 54 -8.94 8.14 13.40
C ASN A 54 -8.65 8.86 12.07
N ILE A 55 -9.56 8.70 11.10
CA ILE A 55 -9.52 9.33 9.77
C ILE A 55 -10.83 10.08 9.51
N SER A 56 -10.90 10.90 8.45
CA SER A 56 -12.14 11.59 8.10
C SER A 56 -13.21 10.62 7.56
N ASP A 57 -14.49 10.96 7.76
CA ASP A 57 -15.61 10.17 7.23
C ASP A 57 -15.55 10.05 5.69
N TYR A 58 -14.98 11.05 5.02
CA TYR A 58 -14.85 11.06 3.57
C TYR A 58 -13.77 10.09 3.09
N ASP A 59 -12.61 10.07 3.74
CA ASP A 59 -11.56 9.08 3.45
C ASP A 59 -12.03 7.67 3.78
N ARG A 60 -12.74 7.50 4.90
CA ARG A 60 -13.33 6.22 5.30
C ARG A 60 -14.30 5.70 4.23
N LYS A 61 -15.18 6.58 3.72
CA LYS A 61 -16.12 6.21 2.66
C LYS A 61 -15.42 5.75 1.38
N VAL A 62 -14.30 6.36 1.01
CA VAL A 62 -13.51 5.93 -0.15
C VAL A 62 -12.89 4.55 0.08
N LEU A 63 -12.32 4.32 1.26
CA LEU A 63 -11.79 2.99 1.60
C LEU A 63 -12.88 1.92 1.61
N ASP A 64 -14.06 2.21 2.16
CA ASP A 64 -15.18 1.25 2.17
C ASP A 64 -15.61 0.87 0.75
N GLU A 65 -15.59 1.82 -0.21
CA GLU A 65 -15.87 1.54 -1.61
C GLU A 65 -14.80 0.63 -2.24
N CYS A 66 -13.52 0.91 -1.98
CA CYS A 66 -12.41 0.08 -2.44
C CYS A 66 -12.45 -1.34 -1.82
N GLU A 67 -12.86 -1.45 -0.55
CA GLU A 67 -13.00 -2.73 0.15
C GLU A 67 -14.15 -3.55 -0.45
N ASN A 68 -15.28 -2.91 -0.77
CA ASN A 68 -16.41 -3.56 -1.44
C ASN A 68 -16.07 -4.09 -2.84
N ASN A 69 -15.12 -3.45 -3.55
CA ASN A 69 -14.62 -3.93 -4.83
C ASN A 69 -13.68 -5.15 -4.69
N GLY A 70 -13.27 -5.48 -3.46
CA GLY A 70 -12.35 -6.58 -3.17
C GLY A 70 -10.88 -6.25 -3.47
N ASP A 71 -10.56 -4.97 -3.71
CA ASP A 71 -9.19 -4.53 -3.98
C ASP A 71 -8.35 -4.49 -2.68
N ILE A 72 -8.99 -4.22 -1.54
CA ILE A 72 -8.29 -3.92 -0.28
C ILE A 72 -8.90 -4.67 0.91
N GLU A 73 -8.12 -4.74 2.00
CA GLU A 73 -8.58 -5.13 3.32
C GLU A 73 -8.28 -4.02 4.33
N VAL A 74 -9.30 -3.58 5.08
CA VAL A 74 -9.16 -2.52 6.07
C VAL A 74 -9.16 -3.07 7.49
N LYS A 75 -8.17 -2.69 8.29
CA LYS A 75 -8.08 -2.98 9.72
C LYS A 75 -8.12 -1.68 10.52
N VAL A 76 -9.12 -1.58 11.41
CA VAL A 76 -9.19 -0.47 12.36
C VAL A 76 -8.27 -0.77 13.54
N LEU A 77 -7.26 0.06 13.71
CA LEU A 77 -6.37 0.06 14.86
C LEU A 77 -7.11 0.69 16.05
N GLN A 78 -7.71 -0.15 16.88
CA GLN A 78 -8.38 0.27 18.11
C GLN A 78 -7.47 0.04 19.30
N GLU A 79 -7.20 1.09 20.09
CA GLU A 79 -6.65 0.91 21.43
C GLU A 79 -7.27 1.83 22.47
N LYS A 80 -7.18 1.36 23.72
CA LYS A 80 -7.59 2.08 24.92
C LYS A 80 -6.64 3.23 25.29
N TYR A 81 -5.39 3.21 24.79
CA TYR A 81 -4.35 4.15 25.17
C TYR A 81 -3.71 4.79 23.93
N ASP A 82 -3.36 6.06 24.05
CA ASP A 82 -2.58 6.75 23.03
C ASP A 82 -1.18 6.13 22.93
N ARG A 83 -0.76 5.88 21.70
CA ARG A 83 0.61 5.47 21.38
C ARG A 83 1.30 6.54 20.54
N PRO A 84 2.64 6.66 20.66
CA PRO A 84 3.40 7.45 19.72
C PRO A 84 3.23 6.88 18.29
N PHE A 85 3.28 7.76 17.29
CA PHE A 85 3.01 7.43 15.88
C PHE A 85 3.79 6.20 15.38
N TYR A 86 5.10 6.12 15.68
CA TYR A 86 5.96 5.00 15.25
C TYR A 86 5.47 3.63 15.76
N ALA A 87 4.78 3.57 16.90
CA ALA A 87 4.31 2.30 17.45
C ALA A 87 3.17 1.71 16.61
N TRP A 88 2.37 2.56 15.96
CA TRP A 88 1.33 2.10 15.03
C TRP A 88 1.93 1.47 13.78
N GLN A 89 3.01 2.07 13.26
CA GLN A 89 3.75 1.51 12.13
C GLN A 89 4.34 0.14 12.47
N LEU A 90 4.86 -0.05 13.68
CA LEU A 90 5.38 -1.36 14.11
C LEU A 90 4.28 -2.44 14.18
N ILE A 91 3.09 -2.08 14.66
CA ILE A 91 1.94 -3.01 14.73
C ILE A 91 1.48 -3.39 13.32
N GLU A 92 1.37 -2.40 12.44
CA GLU A 92 1.00 -2.62 11.03
C GLU A 92 2.01 -3.52 10.33
N ILE A 93 3.31 -3.20 10.42
CA ILE A 93 4.37 -4.03 9.82
C ILE A 93 4.25 -5.47 10.29
N GLN A 94 4.06 -5.69 11.60
CA GLN A 94 3.96 -7.03 12.15
C GLN A 94 2.70 -7.76 11.68
N ASP A 95 1.53 -7.13 11.75
CA ASP A 95 0.25 -7.72 11.33
C ASP A 95 0.27 -8.02 9.82
N CYS A 96 0.59 -7.02 9.00
CA CYS A 96 0.59 -7.14 7.57
C CYS A 96 1.62 -8.17 7.08
N HIS A 97 2.86 -8.12 7.58
CA HIS A 97 3.89 -9.09 7.21
C HIS A 97 3.45 -10.52 7.51
N MET A 98 2.91 -10.76 8.70
CA MET A 98 2.50 -12.10 9.13
C MET A 98 1.33 -12.63 8.33
N ARG A 99 0.42 -11.78 7.86
CA ARG A 99 -0.71 -12.16 7.02
C ARG A 99 -0.24 -12.42 5.59
N ALA A 100 0.45 -11.44 4.98
CA ALA A 100 0.99 -11.50 3.63
C ALA A 100 1.86 -12.73 3.39
N LYS A 101 2.68 -13.11 4.39
CA LYS A 101 3.58 -14.28 4.34
C LYS A 101 2.91 -15.58 3.86
N TYR A 102 1.62 -15.78 4.13
CA TYR A 102 0.96 -17.06 3.84
C TYR A 102 0.27 -17.13 2.48
N HIS A 103 -0.08 -15.98 1.89
CA HIS A 103 -0.86 -15.93 0.64
C HIS A 103 -0.21 -15.06 -0.44
N SER A 104 0.82 -14.29 -0.11
CA SER A 104 1.53 -13.43 -1.06
C SER A 104 2.94 -13.93 -1.33
N LYS A 105 3.40 -13.83 -2.57
CA LYS A 105 4.78 -14.14 -2.95
C LYS A 105 5.74 -13.01 -2.56
N TRP A 106 5.37 -11.80 -2.94
CA TRP A 106 6.07 -10.56 -2.58
C TRP A 106 5.16 -9.67 -1.75
N THR A 107 5.76 -8.93 -0.81
CA THR A 107 5.08 -7.87 -0.09
C THR A 107 5.99 -6.64 0.04
N ALA A 108 5.39 -5.46 -0.02
CA ALA A 108 6.09 -4.18 0.16
C ALA A 108 5.40 -3.36 1.25
N PHE A 109 6.20 -2.60 2.01
CA PHE A 109 5.73 -1.61 2.97
C PHE A 109 5.90 -0.24 2.34
N ILE A 110 4.82 0.51 2.18
CA ILE A 110 4.82 1.75 1.41
C ILE A 110 3.92 2.78 2.11
N ASP A 111 4.41 4.02 2.23
CA ASP A 111 3.60 5.13 2.74
C ASP A 111 2.58 5.59 1.67
N ILE A 112 1.44 6.16 2.08
CA ILE A 112 0.33 6.49 1.17
C ILE A 112 0.68 7.54 0.09
N ASP A 113 1.68 8.37 0.36
CA ASP A 113 2.23 9.41 -0.50
C ASP A 113 3.41 8.93 -1.36
N GLU A 114 3.84 7.68 -1.22
CA GLU A 114 4.91 7.09 -2.02
C GLU A 114 4.38 6.35 -3.25
N ARG A 115 5.20 6.30 -4.30
CA ARG A 115 4.92 5.57 -5.55
C ARG A 115 6.17 4.81 -5.94
N ILE A 116 6.00 3.53 -6.26
CA ILE A 116 7.08 2.70 -6.80
C ILE A 116 6.84 2.51 -8.29
N SER A 117 7.85 2.83 -9.09
CA SER A 117 7.88 2.56 -10.53
C SER A 117 9.30 2.24 -10.97
N ILE A 118 9.42 1.49 -12.06
CA ILE A 118 10.71 1.22 -12.70
C ILE A 118 10.99 2.21 -13.83
N THR A 119 12.25 2.61 -13.98
CA THR A 119 12.68 3.59 -15.02
C THR A 119 12.62 3.03 -16.44
N GLN A 120 12.55 1.71 -16.59
CA GLN A 120 12.40 1.03 -17.88
C GLN A 120 10.95 0.61 -18.10
N ASN A 121 10.55 0.38 -19.36
CA ASN A 121 9.23 -0.15 -19.66
C ASN A 121 9.01 -1.48 -18.92
N GLY A 122 7.99 -1.56 -18.08
CA GLY A 122 7.61 -2.75 -17.32
C GLY A 122 6.91 -2.38 -16.03
N ARG A 123 6.49 -3.39 -15.27
CA ARG A 123 5.88 -3.22 -13.95
C ARG A 123 6.84 -3.65 -12.85
N ILE A 124 6.67 -3.14 -11.63
CA ILE A 124 7.44 -3.61 -10.46
C ILE A 124 7.36 -5.13 -10.29
N LEU A 125 6.19 -5.73 -10.53
CA LEU A 125 6.00 -7.18 -10.44
C LEU A 125 6.91 -7.96 -11.39
N ASP A 126 7.16 -7.44 -12.59
CA ASP A 126 8.01 -8.11 -13.58
C ASP A 126 9.47 -8.13 -13.10
N PHE A 127 9.93 -7.04 -12.47
CA PHE A 127 11.23 -6.97 -11.80
C PHE A 127 11.32 -7.88 -10.57
N LEU A 128 10.30 -7.87 -9.69
CA LEU A 128 10.28 -8.76 -8.53
C LEU A 128 10.37 -10.24 -8.95
N ASN A 129 9.73 -10.61 -10.05
CA ASN A 129 9.82 -11.94 -10.61
C ASN A 129 11.18 -12.27 -11.22
N SER A 130 11.90 -11.31 -11.81
CA SER A 130 13.27 -11.56 -12.29
C SER A 130 14.26 -11.81 -11.15
N GLU A 131 14.00 -11.25 -9.97
CA GLU A 131 14.84 -11.45 -8.77
C GLU A 131 14.48 -12.71 -7.96
N ASP A 132 13.36 -13.39 -8.28
CA ASP A 132 12.92 -14.61 -7.60
C ASP A 132 13.76 -15.84 -7.97
N ASN A 133 14.97 -15.92 -7.40
CA ASN A 133 15.90 -17.04 -7.54
C ASN A 133 15.99 -17.92 -6.28
N GLY A 134 15.09 -17.70 -5.30
CA GLY A 134 15.06 -18.40 -4.02
C GLY A 134 16.18 -18.04 -3.04
N LYS A 135 16.99 -17.00 -3.32
CA LYS A 135 18.06 -16.49 -2.45
C LYS A 135 17.84 -15.03 -2.02
N VAL A 136 16.92 -14.32 -2.67
CA VAL A 136 16.55 -12.94 -2.33
C VAL A 136 15.39 -12.98 -1.34
N ALA A 137 15.57 -12.31 -0.19
CA ALA A 137 14.55 -12.20 0.85
C ALA A 137 13.96 -10.79 0.94
N GLU A 138 14.72 -9.78 0.55
CA GLU A 138 14.36 -8.37 0.63
C GLU A 138 15.03 -7.60 -0.50
N ILE A 139 14.33 -6.59 -1.02
CA ILE A 139 14.87 -5.63 -1.99
C ILE A 139 14.59 -4.24 -1.43
N GLN A 140 15.64 -3.43 -1.34
CA GLN A 140 15.54 -2.03 -0.93
C GLN A 140 15.71 -1.14 -2.14
N MET A 141 14.85 -0.13 -2.26
CA MET A 141 14.85 0.79 -3.39
C MET A 141 15.22 2.21 -2.93
N PRO A 142 15.99 2.97 -3.72
CA PRO A 142 16.29 4.35 -3.40
C PRO A 142 15.03 5.21 -3.51
N ILE A 143 14.86 6.14 -2.57
CA ILE A 143 13.72 7.06 -2.52
C ILE A 143 14.11 8.38 -3.18
N LEU A 144 13.23 8.88 -4.06
CA LEU A 144 13.29 10.24 -4.59
C LEU A 144 12.15 11.05 -3.98
N ASN A 145 12.48 12.13 -3.27
CA ASN A 145 11.49 13.01 -2.65
C ASN A 145 11.06 14.12 -3.61
N ILE A 146 9.75 14.24 -3.84
CA ILE A 146 9.15 15.31 -4.65
C ILE A 146 8.22 16.13 -3.75
N PRO A 147 8.58 17.39 -3.41
CA PRO A 147 7.77 18.19 -2.50
C PRO A 147 6.49 18.68 -3.19
N LYS A 148 5.35 18.53 -2.51
CA LYS A 148 4.07 19.14 -2.86
C LYS A 148 3.72 20.20 -1.80
N TYR A 149 3.39 21.40 -2.25
CA TYR A 149 3.15 22.56 -1.37
C TYR A 149 1.66 22.88 -1.17
N GLU A 150 0.78 22.26 -1.96
CA GLU A 150 -0.67 22.45 -1.85
C GLU A 150 -1.29 21.31 -1.05
N ASP A 151 -2.20 21.65 -0.14
CA ASP A 151 -3.00 20.67 0.60
C ASP A 151 -3.88 19.87 -0.37
N ALA A 152 -4.09 18.60 -0.04
CA ALA A 152 -5.06 17.78 -0.75
C ALA A 152 -6.48 18.37 -0.59
N PRO A 153 -7.29 18.34 -1.65
CA PRO A 153 -8.63 18.90 -1.59
C PRO A 153 -9.52 18.13 -0.61
N LEU A 154 -10.42 18.83 0.08
CA LEU A 154 -11.33 18.22 1.05
C LEU A 154 -12.27 17.17 0.43
N ARG A 155 -12.70 17.37 -0.83
CA ARG A 155 -13.63 16.51 -1.55
C ARG A 155 -13.38 16.57 -3.06
N TYR A 156 -13.90 15.57 -3.75
CA TYR A 156 -14.02 15.58 -5.22
C TYR A 156 -15.01 16.66 -5.67
N GLN A 157 -14.63 17.42 -6.69
CA GLN A 157 -15.44 18.45 -7.34
C GLN A 157 -15.67 18.11 -8.82
N ASN A 158 -14.63 17.75 -9.56
CA ASN A 158 -14.70 17.42 -10.99
C ASN A 158 -13.41 16.74 -11.49
N GLU A 159 -13.43 16.21 -12.71
CA GLU A 159 -12.25 15.61 -13.35
C GLU A 159 -11.07 16.58 -13.53
N GLY A 160 -11.35 17.86 -13.78
CA GLY A 160 -10.32 18.88 -13.96
C GLY A 160 -9.48 19.08 -12.70
N GLN A 161 -10.12 19.03 -11.54
CA GLN A 161 -9.45 19.01 -10.24
C GLN A 161 -8.55 17.77 -10.11
N VAL A 162 -9.08 16.57 -10.36
CA VAL A 162 -8.28 15.32 -10.27
C VAL A 162 -7.04 15.41 -11.15
N ARG A 163 -7.18 15.89 -12.39
CA ARG A 163 -6.04 16.04 -13.31
C ARG A 163 -4.95 16.97 -12.78
N LYS A 164 -5.32 18.02 -12.03
CA LYS A 164 -4.37 18.96 -11.39
C LYS A 164 -3.64 18.31 -10.22
N GLU A 165 -4.33 17.43 -9.48
CA GLU A 165 -3.79 16.81 -8.27
C GLU A 165 -2.84 15.64 -8.54
N ARG A 166 -2.94 14.99 -9.71
CA ARG A 166 -2.10 13.86 -10.12
C ARG A 166 -0.62 14.22 -10.07
N ILE A 167 0.15 13.34 -9.46
CA ILE A 167 1.62 13.45 -9.34
C ILE A 167 2.33 13.11 -10.68
N SER A 168 1.63 12.49 -11.62
CA SER A 168 2.14 12.08 -12.94
C SER A 168 1.30 12.66 -14.10
N ASN A 169 1.99 13.23 -15.09
CA ASN A 169 1.41 13.84 -16.30
C ASN A 169 0.56 12.87 -17.12
#